data_AF-A0A7L3AA74-F1
#
_entry.id   AF-A0A7L3AA74-F1
#
_cell.length_a   1.000
_cell.length_b   1.000
_cell.length_c   1.000
_cell.angle_alpha   90.00
_cell.angle_beta   90.00
_cell.angle_gamma   90.00
#
_symmetry.space_group_name_H-M   'P 1'
#
loop_
_entity.id
_entity.type
_entity.pdbx_description
1 polymer ?
#
loop_
_entity_poly.entity_id
_entity_poly.type
_entity_poly.pdbx_seq_one_letter_code
_entity_poly.pdbx_strand_id
1 'polypeptide(L)'
;ALLSVCLSALPPAARALSSCRSLDLEAARLKRIEAVRGQILSKLRLPAPPAEPGPAAALPEEVRALYNSTKELLRQRARSRQPE
;
A
#
# COMPACT_ATOMS: atom_id res chain seq x y z
N ALA A 1 13.41 41.13 19.14
CA ALA A 1 13.67 40.89 20.58
C ALA A 1 12.46 40.30 21.29
N LEU A 2 11.29 40.97 21.27
CA LEU A 2 10.08 40.54 22.01
C LEU A 2 9.56 39.14 21.65
N LEU A 3 9.57 38.77 20.36
CA LEU A 3 9.11 37.45 19.89
C LEU A 3 9.95 36.29 20.46
N SER A 4 11.25 36.52 20.67
CA SER A 4 12.17 35.55 21.25
C SER A 4 11.88 35.33 22.74
N VAL A 5 11.56 36.41 23.46
CA VAL A 5 11.19 36.38 24.88
C VAL A 5 9.86 35.65 25.09
N CYS A 6 8.89 35.86 24.19
CA CYS A 6 7.60 35.15 24.24
C CYS A 6 7.75 33.64 24.03
N LEU A 7 8.63 33.22 23.10
CA LEU A 7 8.91 31.80 22.88
C LEU A 7 9.62 31.12 24.07
N SER A 8 10.43 31.86 24.82
CA SER A 8 11.09 31.34 26.03
C SER A 8 10.18 31.24 27.25
N ALA A 9 9.11 32.05 27.31
CA ALA A 9 8.11 32.01 28.37
C ALA A 9 7.07 30.89 28.19
N LEU A 10 7.08 30.24 27.03
CA LEU A 10 6.17 29.16 26.70
C LEU A 10 6.64 27.86 27.39
N PRO A 11 5.78 27.16 28.17
CA PRO A 11 6.16 25.90 28.79
C PRO A 11 6.63 24.90 27.73
N PRO A 12 7.57 23.99 28.03
CA PRO A 12 8.17 23.09 27.04
C PRO A 12 7.10 22.24 26.30
N ALA A 13 5.99 21.94 26.97
CA ALA A 13 4.82 21.27 26.37
C ALA A 13 4.19 22.06 25.21
N ALA A 14 4.21 23.41 25.27
CA ALA A 14 3.68 24.28 24.22
C ALA A 14 4.73 24.67 23.16
N ARG A 15 6.01 24.32 23.35
CA ARG A 15 7.06 24.46 22.32
C ARG A 15 7.04 23.29 21.31
N ALA A 16 6.32 22.22 21.61
CA ALA A 16 6.11 21.05 20.76
C ALA A 16 4.70 21.05 20.14
N LEU A 17 4.35 22.06 19.34
CA LEU A 17 3.10 22.10 18.58
C LEU A 17 3.18 21.25 17.29
N SER A 18 3.64 20.00 17.42
CA SER A 18 3.45 18.99 16.37
C SER A 18 2.31 18.10 16.83
N SER A 19 1.14 18.24 16.19
CA SER A 19 -0.05 17.41 16.45
C SER A 19 0.09 15.98 15.91
N CYS A 20 1.19 15.67 15.21
CA CYS A 20 1.43 14.36 14.64
C CYS A 20 1.91 13.40 15.73
N ARG A 21 1.01 12.48 16.13
CA ARG A 21 1.37 11.29 16.91
C ARG A 21 2.39 10.46 16.12
N SER A 22 3.31 9.79 16.82
CA SER A 22 4.23 8.84 16.19
C SER A 22 3.44 7.80 15.38
N LEU A 23 3.84 7.63 14.12
CA LEU A 23 3.22 6.67 13.22
C LEU A 23 3.89 5.31 13.38
N ASP A 24 3.15 4.34 13.87
CA ASP A 24 3.58 2.94 13.86
C ASP A 24 3.38 2.34 12.46
N LEU A 25 4.48 2.25 11.72
CA LEU A 25 4.50 1.71 10.37
C LEU A 25 4.15 0.22 10.32
N GLU A 26 4.46 -0.55 11.36
CA GLU A 26 4.13 -1.98 11.42
C GLU A 26 2.63 -2.17 11.60
N ALA A 27 2.01 -1.41 12.50
CA ALA A 27 0.56 -1.40 12.64
C ALA A 27 -0.15 -0.95 11.36
N ALA A 28 0.39 0.06 10.66
CA ALA A 28 -0.14 0.50 9.37
C ALA A 28 0.02 -0.57 8.28
N ARG A 29 1.16 -1.26 8.23
CA ARG A 29 1.44 -2.36 7.30
C ARG A 29 0.46 -3.52 7.49
N LEU A 30 0.22 -3.94 8.73
CA LEU A 30 -0.73 -5.01 9.05
C LEU A 30 -2.16 -4.65 8.61
N LYS A 31 -2.61 -3.42 8.91
CA LYS A 31 -3.92 -2.93 8.43
C LYS A 31 -3.99 -2.90 6.90
N ARG A 32 -2.89 -2.55 6.24
CA ARG A 32 -2.81 -2.54 4.78
C ARG A 32 -2.89 -3.96 4.19
N ILE A 33 -2.28 -4.95 4.83
CA ILE A 33 -2.37 -6.36 4.41
C ILE A 33 -3.83 -6.83 4.44
N GLU A 34 -4.55 -6.58 5.52
CA GLU A 34 -5.97 -6.99 5.62
C GLU A 34 -6.87 -6.23 4.65
N ALA A 35 -6.61 -4.93 4.43
CA ALA A 35 -7.31 -4.17 3.41
C ALA A 35 -7.08 -4.73 1.99
N VAL A 36 -5.83 -5.09 1.66
CA VAL A 36 -5.48 -5.70 0.36
C VAL A 36 -6.12 -7.08 0.24
N ARG A 37 -6.15 -7.89 1.30
CA ARG A 37 -6.83 -9.20 1.34
C ARG A 37 -8.30 -9.04 0.96
N GLY A 38 -9.02 -8.13 1.62
CA GLY A 38 -10.44 -7.85 1.32
C GLY A 38 -10.65 -7.29 -0.08
N GLN A 39 -9.74 -6.43 -0.55
CA GLN A 39 -9.79 -5.86 -1.90
C GLN A 39 -9.66 -6.94 -2.99
N ILE A 40 -8.75 -7.90 -2.82
CA ILE A 40 -8.56 -9.01 -3.77
C ILE A 40 -9.84 -9.86 -3.82
N LEU A 41 -10.34 -10.29 -2.66
CA LEU A 41 -11.55 -11.12 -2.57
C LEU A 41 -12.78 -10.42 -3.16
N SER A 42 -12.96 -9.12 -2.88
CA SER A 42 -14.04 -8.31 -3.44
C SER A 42 -13.97 -8.21 -4.97
N LYS A 43 -12.78 -7.97 -5.53
CA LYS A 43 -12.57 -7.91 -6.99
C LYS A 43 -12.85 -9.24 -7.68
N LEU A 44 -12.52 -10.36 -7.03
CA LEU A 44 -12.80 -11.71 -7.52
C LEU A 44 -14.23 -12.18 -7.21
N ARG A 45 -15.01 -11.39 -6.44
CA ARG A 45 -16.34 -11.73 -5.94
C ARG A 45 -16.36 -13.04 -5.14
N LEU A 46 -15.31 -13.27 -4.35
CA LEU A 46 -15.16 -14.44 -3.49
C LEU A 46 -15.43 -14.04 -2.02
N PRO A 47 -16.22 -14.83 -1.27
CA PRO A 47 -16.46 -14.55 0.15
C PRO A 47 -15.28 -14.94 1.04
N ALA A 48 -14.44 -15.88 0.60
CA ALA A 48 -13.26 -16.38 1.31
C ALA A 48 -12.23 -16.90 0.30
N PRO A 49 -10.96 -17.10 0.70
CA PRO A 49 -9.97 -17.77 -0.14
C PRO A 49 -10.46 -19.16 -0.59
N PRO A 50 -10.25 -19.54 -1.86
CA PRO A 50 -10.56 -20.89 -2.31
C PRO A 50 -9.64 -21.91 -1.62
N ALA A 51 -10.06 -23.17 -1.60
CA ALA A 51 -9.19 -24.25 -1.12
C ALA A 51 -7.87 -24.26 -1.90
N GLU A 52 -6.78 -24.58 -1.22
CA GLU A 52 -5.46 -24.66 -1.84
C GLU A 52 -5.52 -25.58 -3.08
N PRO A 53 -5.03 -25.13 -4.24
CA PRO A 53 -4.98 -26.00 -5.40
C PRO A 53 -4.13 -27.22 -5.08
N GLY A 54 -4.52 -28.36 -5.65
CA GLY A 54 -3.73 -29.60 -5.58
C GLY A 54 -2.31 -29.42 -6.16
N PRO A 55 -1.52 -30.50 -6.24
CA PRO A 55 -0.12 -30.43 -6.67
C PRO A 55 0.05 -29.59 -7.94
N ALA A 56 1.02 -28.67 -7.91
CA ALA A 56 1.21 -27.65 -8.94
C ALA A 56 1.58 -28.28 -10.28
N ALA A 57 0.58 -28.50 -11.13
CA ALA A 57 0.79 -28.83 -12.53
C ALA A 57 1.31 -27.60 -13.28
N ALA A 58 2.11 -27.85 -14.33
CA ALA A 58 2.52 -26.77 -15.22
C ALA A 58 1.28 -26.15 -15.87
N LEU A 59 1.18 -24.81 -15.82
CA LEU A 59 0.11 -24.07 -16.48
C LEU A 59 0.20 -24.27 -18.01
N PRO A 60 -0.94 -24.44 -18.71
CA PRO A 60 -0.99 -24.45 -20.18
C PRO A 60 -0.31 -23.23 -20.78
N GLU A 61 0.31 -23.39 -21.94
CA GLU A 61 1.12 -22.34 -22.56
C GLU A 61 0.27 -21.13 -22.95
N GLU A 62 -0.98 -21.37 -23.38
CA GLU A 62 -1.92 -20.33 -23.77
C GLU A 62 -2.28 -19.42 -22.59
N VAL A 63 -2.47 -20.00 -21.40
CA VAL A 63 -2.76 -19.26 -20.16
C VAL A 63 -1.54 -18.41 -19.77
N ARG A 64 -0.35 -18.97 -19.92
CA ARG A 64 0.91 -18.28 -19.62
C ARG A 64 1.16 -17.13 -20.59
N ALA A 65 0.94 -17.34 -21.88
CA ALA A 65 1.07 -16.32 -22.92
C ALA A 65 0.10 -15.15 -22.66
N LEU A 66 -1.16 -15.45 -22.31
CA LEU A 66 -2.16 -14.43 -21.97
C LEU A 66 -1.77 -13.60 -20.73
N TYR A 67 -1.26 -14.26 -19.70
CA TYR A 67 -0.76 -13.56 -18.51
C TYR A 67 0.41 -12.63 -18.86
N ASN A 68 1.37 -13.13 -19.63
CA ASN A 68 2.57 -12.38 -20.03
C ASN A 68 2.23 -11.17 -20.90
N SER A 69 1.31 -11.31 -21.86
CA SER A 69 0.88 -10.19 -22.69
C SER A 69 0.20 -9.08 -21.87
N THR A 70 -0.66 -9.47 -20.93
CA THR A 70 -1.33 -8.52 -20.00
C THR A 70 -0.30 -7.81 -19.12
N LYS A 71 0.68 -8.55 -18.58
CA LYS A 71 1.77 -7.99 -17.76
C LYS A 71 2.60 -6.97 -18.53
N GLU A 72 2.92 -7.25 -19.80
CA GLU A 72 3.70 -6.31 -20.62
C GLU A 72 2.89 -5.06 -20.98
N LEU A 73 1.61 -5.20 -21.32
CA LEU A 73 0.71 -4.07 -21.56
C LEU A 73 0.63 -3.13 -20.34
N LEU A 74 0.54 -3.70 -19.13
CA LEU A 74 0.53 -2.91 -17.89
C LEU A 74 1.85 -2.16 -17.67
N ARG A 75 2.99 -2.77 -18.00
CA ARG A 75 4.31 -2.12 -17.92
C ARG A 75 4.42 -0.96 -18.90
N GLN A 76 3.97 -1.14 -20.14
CA GLN A 76 3.97 -0.08 -21.14
C GLN A 76 3.14 1.12 -20.69
N ARG A 77 1.94 0.89 -20.14
CA ARG A 77 1.08 1.94 -19.56
C ARG A 77 1.71 2.65 -18.36
N ALA A 78 2.49 1.93 -17.55
CA ALA A 78 3.18 2.52 -16.41
C ALA A 78 4.33 3.43 -16.89
N ARG A 79 5.10 3.00 -17.91
CA ARG A 79 6.16 3.81 -18.53
C ARG A 79 5.60 5.09 -19.13
N SER A 80 4.47 5.02 -19.85
CA SER A 80 3.84 6.20 -20.47
C SER A 80 3.24 7.20 -19.47
N ARG A 81 3.12 6.83 -18.18
CA ARG A 81 2.58 7.70 -17.11
C ARG A 81 3.67 8.42 -16.31
N GLN A 82 4.94 8.05 -16.48
CA GLN A 82 6.04 8.79 -15.85
C GLN A 82 6.18 10.12 -16.60
N PRO A 83 6.06 11.29 -15.94
CA PRO A 83 6.48 12.55 -16.57
C PRO A 83 8.00 12.50 -16.78
N GLU A 84 8.47 13.07 -17.89
CA GLU A 84 9.91 13.31 -18.15
C GLU A 84 10.56 14.14 -17.03
#